data_AF-A0A1X0QIQ3-F1
#
_entry.id   AF-A0A1X0QIQ3-F1
#
_cell.length_a   1.000
_cell.length_b   1.000
_cell.length_c   1.000
_cell.angle_alpha   90.00
_cell.angle_beta   90.00
_cell.angle_gamma   90.00
#
_symmetry.space_group_name_H-M   'P 1'
#
loop_
_entity.id
_entity.type
_entity.pdbx_description
1 polymer ?
#
loop_
_entity_poly.entity_id
_entity_poly.type
_entity_poly.pdbx_seq_one_letter_code
_entity_poly.pdbx_strand_id
1 'polypeptide(L)'
;MEDVVKQQEVGAEIVTNPIKEEVSNLKIGVCRILSTKNNTIIHVTDMTGSVTYAKISGGSKVKAKKDEGSAYAAFLVAREAAELALRKGINCCHF
;
A
#
# COMPACT_ATOMS: atom_id res chain seq x y z
N MET A 1 -48.71 -6.97 20.41
CA MET A 1 -47.80 -7.43 19.35
C MET A 1 -46.94 -6.23 19.00
N GLU A 2 -46.17 -5.77 19.99
CA GLU A 2 -44.83 -6.27 20.32
C GLU A 2 -43.79 -5.71 19.35
N ASP A 3 -42.85 -5.02 19.98
CA ASP A 3 -41.67 -4.35 19.49
C ASP A 3 -40.77 -5.17 18.55
N VAL A 4 -39.69 -4.48 18.13
CA VAL A 4 -38.40 -4.97 17.61
C VAL A 4 -38.41 -4.99 16.06
N VAL A 5 -37.76 -4.10 15.32
CA VAL A 5 -36.33 -3.72 15.33
C VAL A 5 -36.08 -2.40 14.55
N LYS A 6 -35.31 -1.47 15.16
CA LYS A 6 -34.49 -0.35 14.59
C LYS A 6 -35.23 0.83 13.92
N GLN A 7 -35.65 1.88 14.64
CA GLN A 7 -34.85 3.00 15.18
C GLN A 7 -33.86 3.68 14.20
N GLN A 8 -34.25 4.92 13.84
CA GLN A 8 -33.48 6.16 13.52
C GLN A 8 -32.44 6.11 12.38
N GLU A 9 -32.69 6.72 11.22
CA GLU A 9 -32.66 8.17 10.91
C GLU A 9 -31.28 8.85 11.00
N VAL A 10 -31.09 9.75 10.04
CA VAL A 10 -30.18 10.91 10.01
C VAL A 10 -28.81 10.73 9.34
N GLY A 11 -28.72 11.30 8.15
CA GLY A 11 -27.76 12.40 7.94
C GLY A 11 -26.41 12.03 7.35
N ALA A 12 -26.01 12.85 6.39
CA ALA A 12 -24.63 13.05 6.04
C ALA A 12 -23.84 13.49 7.28
N GLU A 13 -23.30 12.56 8.04
CA GLU A 13 -22.15 12.83 8.89
C GLU A 13 -20.90 12.70 8.03
N ILE A 14 -20.58 13.82 7.38
CA ILE A 14 -19.20 14.26 7.26
C ILE A 14 -18.73 14.42 8.71
N VAL A 15 -18.15 13.36 9.26
CA VAL A 15 -17.40 13.46 10.51
C VAL A 15 -16.19 14.33 10.19
N THR A 16 -16.36 15.65 10.31
CA THR A 16 -15.24 16.58 10.48
C THR A 16 -14.71 16.35 11.88
N ASN A 17 -14.09 15.19 12.09
CA ASN A 17 -13.11 15.07 13.15
C ASN A 17 -12.13 16.20 12.92
N PRO A 18 -11.81 17.02 13.93
CA PRO A 18 -10.77 18.01 13.78
C PRO A 18 -9.57 17.28 13.23
N ILE A 19 -9.00 17.80 12.13
CA ILE A 19 -7.75 17.34 11.57
C ILE A 19 -6.75 17.46 12.72
N LYS A 20 -6.55 16.37 13.46
CA LYS A 20 -5.46 16.30 14.44
C LYS A 20 -4.22 16.30 13.58
N GLU A 21 -3.66 17.49 13.41
CA GLU A 21 -2.29 17.69 12.96
C GLU A 21 -1.35 17.02 13.97
N GLU A 22 -1.26 15.70 13.92
CA GLU A 22 -0.04 14.99 14.28
C GLU A 22 0.76 14.76 12.99
N VAL A 23 1.09 15.85 12.28
CA VAL A 23 1.98 15.81 11.10
C VAL A 23 3.45 15.65 11.52
N SER A 24 3.72 15.31 12.79
CA SER A 24 5.04 15.45 13.40
C SER A 24 5.94 14.21 13.24
N ASN A 25 5.47 13.09 12.69
CA ASN A 25 6.31 11.92 12.46
C ASN A 25 5.89 11.04 11.27
N LEU A 26 5.85 11.63 10.07
CA LEU A 26 5.76 10.84 8.84
C LEU A 26 7.04 10.02 8.67
N LYS A 27 6.93 8.69 8.82
CA LYS A 27 8.02 7.77 8.51
C LYS A 27 8.11 7.62 6.99
N ILE A 28 9.18 8.18 6.43
CA ILE A 28 9.45 8.20 4.99
C ILE A 28 10.35 7.01 4.63
N GLY A 29 9.97 6.28 3.59
CA GLY A 29 10.80 5.27 2.91
C GLY A 29 11.14 5.68 1.48
N VAL A 30 12.06 4.95 0.86
CA VAL A 30 12.41 5.05 -0.56
C VAL A 30 11.90 3.80 -1.28
N CYS A 31 11.19 3.96 -2.38
CA CYS A 31 10.62 2.89 -3.19
C CYS A 31 11.35 2.84 -4.53
N ARG A 32 12.22 1.84 -4.71
CA ARG A 32 12.92 1.60 -5.97
C ARG A 32 12.08 0.69 -6.86
N ILE A 33 11.67 1.22 -8.00
CA ILE A 33 10.86 0.50 -8.99
C ILE A 33 11.75 0.14 -10.18
N LEU A 34 12.01 -1.16 -10.35
CA LEU A 34 12.69 -1.68 -11.54
C LEU A 34 11.64 -2.27 -12.48
N SER A 35 11.44 -1.63 -13.63
CA SER A 35 10.57 -2.12 -14.69
C SER A 35 11.42 -2.57 -15.88
N THR A 36 11.29 -3.85 -16.23
CA THR A 36 11.93 -4.43 -17.41
C THR A 36 10.88 -5.19 -18.22
N LYS A 37 11.20 -5.49 -19.49
CA LYS A 37 10.31 -6.29 -20.35
C LYS A 37 9.91 -7.64 -19.72
N ASN A 38 10.80 -8.20 -18.91
CA ASN A 38 10.63 -9.56 -18.39
C ASN A 38 10.16 -9.60 -16.94
N ASN A 39 10.26 -8.50 -16.17
CA ASN A 39 9.88 -8.50 -14.76
C ASN A 39 9.69 -7.08 -14.24
N THR A 40 8.81 -6.96 -13.24
CA THR A 40 8.67 -5.76 -12.40
C THR A 40 9.09 -6.11 -10.97
N ILE A 41 10.02 -5.33 -10.41
CA ILE A 41 10.49 -5.51 -9.03
C ILE A 41 10.30 -4.21 -8.28
N ILE A 42 9.68 -4.30 -7.10
CA ILE A 42 9.50 -3.18 -6.18
C ILE A 42 10.28 -3.48 -4.92
N HIS A 43 11.15 -2.55 -4.55
CA HIS A 43 12.00 -2.64 -3.37
C HIS A 43 11.85 -1.37 -2.53
N VAL A 44 11.23 -1.52 -1.37
CA VAL A 44 11.05 -0.43 -0.40
C VAL A 44 12.14 -0.52 0.66
N THR A 45 12.94 0.53 0.79
CA THR A 45 14.03 0.67 1.75
C THR A 45 13.89 1.92 2.60
N ASP A 46 14.77 2.06 3.59
CA ASP A 46 14.99 3.33 4.27
C ASP A 46 15.84 4.27 3.39
N MET A 47 16.10 5.49 3.87
CA MET A 47 16.91 6.47 3.14
C MET A 47 18.36 6.02 2.94
N THR A 48 18.91 5.23 3.86
CA THR A 48 20.27 4.69 3.72
C THR A 48 20.35 3.51 2.74
N GLY A 49 19.21 2.86 2.47
CA GLY A 49 19.15 1.65 1.66
C GLY A 49 19.60 0.37 2.40
N SER A 50 19.92 0.47 3.69
CA SER A 50 20.43 -0.66 4.48
C SER A 50 19.31 -1.58 4.93
N VAL A 51 18.14 -1.04 5.23
CA VAL A 51 17.00 -1.79 5.75
C VAL A 51 15.96 -1.96 4.66
N THR A 52 15.50 -3.20 4.47
CA THR A 52 14.45 -3.53 3.50
C THR A 52 13.11 -3.75 4.19
N TYR A 53 12.11 -2.96 3.80
CA TYR A 53 10.75 -3.07 4.30
C TYR A 53 9.88 -3.97 3.43
N ALA A 54 9.99 -3.87 2.11
CA ALA A 54 9.28 -4.76 1.21
C ALA A 54 10.13 -5.04 -0.02
N LYS A 55 10.14 -6.30 -0.47
CA LYS A 55 10.78 -6.69 -1.73
C LYS A 55 9.92 -7.72 -2.40
N ILE A 56 9.32 -7.36 -3.52
CA ILE A 56 8.35 -8.20 -4.23
C ILE A 56 8.64 -8.10 -5.73
N SER A 57 8.40 -9.20 -6.45
CA SER A 57 8.58 -9.29 -7.89
C SER A 57 7.31 -9.75 -8.59
N GLY A 58 7.20 -9.46 -9.89
CA GLY A 58 6.10 -9.93 -10.74
C GLY A 58 5.98 -11.46 -10.71
N GLY A 59 7.11 -12.17 -10.77
CA GLY A 59 7.17 -13.64 -10.70
C GLY A 59 6.60 -14.25 -9.42
N SER A 60 6.50 -13.49 -8.33
CA SER A 60 5.85 -13.97 -7.10
C SER A 60 4.32 -13.95 -7.18
N LYS A 61 3.74 -13.23 -8.15
CA LYS A 61 2.29 -13.04 -8.29
C LYS A 61 1.68 -13.68 -9.52
N VAL A 62 2.45 -13.81 -10.60
CA VAL A 62 1.98 -14.45 -11.81
C VAL A 62 2.44 -15.90 -11.88
N LYS A 63 1.66 -16.74 -12.57
CA LYS A 63 2.00 -18.15 -12.79
C LYS A 63 2.91 -18.37 -13.99
N ALA A 64 2.80 -17.49 -15.00
CA ALA A 64 3.52 -17.63 -16.25
C ALA A 64 4.63 -16.57 -16.36
N LYS A 65 5.83 -17.01 -16.75
CA LYS A 65 7.01 -16.14 -16.87
C LYS A 65 6.84 -15.00 -17.87
N LYS A 66 6.02 -15.20 -18.90
CA LYS A 66 5.69 -14.16 -19.90
C LYS A 66 4.93 -12.98 -19.31
N ASP A 67 4.21 -13.18 -18.21
CA ASP A 67 3.31 -12.17 -17.63
C ASP A 67 3.99 -11.38 -16.50
N GLU A 68 5.24 -11.69 -16.16
CA GLU A 68 6.00 -11.06 -15.07
C GLU A 68 6.28 -9.56 -15.30
N GLY A 69 6.41 -9.15 -16.57
CA GLY A 69 6.56 -7.76 -16.98
C GLY A 69 5.25 -7.04 -17.31
N SER A 70 4.10 -7.70 -17.16
CA SER A 70 2.80 -7.12 -17.52
C SER A 70 2.37 -6.02 -16.55
N ALA A 71 1.57 -5.05 -17.03
CA ALA A 71 1.02 -3.98 -16.19
C ALA A 71 0.14 -4.53 -15.05
N TYR A 72 -0.55 -5.65 -15.29
CA TYR A 72 -1.35 -6.32 -14.27
C TYR A 72 -0.48 -6.91 -13.15
N ALA A 73 0.64 -7.55 -13.51
CA ALA A 73 1.61 -8.03 -12.52
C ALA A 73 2.18 -6.88 -11.68
N ALA A 74 2.56 -5.76 -12.32
CA ALA A 74 3.08 -4.58 -11.64
C ALA A 74 2.09 -4.04 -10.58
N PHE A 75 0.81 -3.97 -10.91
CA PHE A 75 -0.23 -3.51 -9.99
C PHE A 75 -0.36 -4.42 -8.75
N LEU A 76 -0.42 -5.74 -8.96
CA LEU A 76 -0.51 -6.70 -7.85
C LEU A 76 0.69 -6.61 -6.90
N VAL A 77 1.89 -6.46 -7.46
CA VAL A 77 3.14 -6.30 -6.72
C VAL A 77 3.13 -4.98 -5.93
N ALA A 78 2.70 -3.87 -6.55
CA ALA A 78 2.64 -2.57 -5.90
C ALA A 78 1.66 -2.54 -4.71
N ARG A 79 0.49 -3.15 -4.88
CA ARG A 79 -0.51 -3.27 -3.81
C ARG A 79 0.04 -3.99 -2.59
N GLU A 80 0.66 -5.15 -2.79
CA GLU A 80 1.21 -5.92 -1.67
C GLU A 80 2.43 -5.22 -1.05
N ALA A 81 3.28 -4.58 -1.85
CA ALA A 81 4.42 -3.82 -1.34
C ALA A 81 3.97 -2.66 -0.44
N ALA A 82 2.92 -1.94 -0.83
CA ALA A 82 2.31 -0.89 -0.02
C ALA A 82 1.75 -1.44 1.30
N GLU A 83 1.03 -2.57 1.25
CA GLU A 83 0.47 -3.20 2.45
C GLU A 83 1.57 -3.66 3.43
N LEU A 84 2.65 -4.27 2.93
CA LEU A 84 3.80 -4.65 3.75
C LEU A 84 4.52 -3.43 4.34
N ALA A 85 4.67 -2.36 3.57
CA ALA A 85 5.27 -1.11 4.05
C ALA A 85 4.43 -0.46 5.15
N LEU A 86 3.11 -0.41 4.97
CA LEU A 86 2.16 0.10 5.96
C LEU A 86 2.18 -0.72 7.25
N ARG A 87 2.20 -2.06 7.17
CA ARG A 87 2.33 -2.95 8.34
C ARG A 87 3.64 -2.73 9.12
N LYS A 88 4.70 -2.30 8.44
CA LYS A 88 6.00 -1.95 9.04
C LYS A 88 6.06 -0.50 9.53
N GLY A 89 4.98 0.28 9.37
CA GLY A 89 4.86 1.65 9.85
C GLY A 89 5.52 2.69 8.95
N ILE A 90 5.60 2.44 7.64
CA ILE A 90 5.95 3.48 6.65
C ILE A 90 4.66 4.08 6.11
N ASN A 91 4.58 5.41 6.20
CA ASN A 91 3.38 6.16 5.87
C ASN A 91 3.53 6.92 4.54
N CYS A 92 4.77 7.25 4.15
CA CYS A 92 5.10 7.98 2.94
C CYS A 92 6.28 7.33 2.22
N CYS A 93 6.26 7.30 0.89
CA CYS A 93 7.34 6.77 0.06
C CYS A 93 7.78 7.83 -0.94
N HIS A 94 9.09 8.04 -1.07
CA HIS A 94 9.70 8.68 -2.24
C HIS A 94 10.02 7.60 -3.28
N PHE A 95 10.00 7.92 -4.57
CA PHE A 95 10.18 6.97 -5.67
C PHE A 95 11.17 7.49 -6.72
#